data_AF-A0A162WNK8-F1
#
_entry.id   AF-A0A162WNK8-F1
#
_cell.length_a   1.000
_cell.length_b   1.000
_cell.length_c   1.000
_cell.angle_alpha   90.00
_cell.angle_beta   90.00
_cell.angle_gamma   90.00
#
_symmetry.space_group_name_H-M   'P 1'
#
loop_
_entity.id
_entity.type
_entity.pdbx_description
1 polymer ?
#
loop_
_entity_poly.entity_id
_entity_poly.type
_entity_poly.pdbx_seq_one_letter_code
_entity_poly.pdbx_strand_id
1 'polypeptide(L)'
;MEDKLAKKKSIRDYVAKIDSKQLKMAAKYHGDSDLPYRDNNKYSKTGVRQPLDNSADLDGADWDAEDNKTASAVRNGTNDDDEDNYYEEVAGSKAAKKEAKLAEYEAGRVPIVDGDFKVEDGHKRLASYQILKNKGLTPHRRKTVRNTRVKHRNKFEKQVKKLSSVKQIVKEQHSGYGGESTGIKTNVARSVKLSQ
;
A
#
# COMPACT_ATOMS: atom_id res chain seq x y z
N MET A 1 -16.66 -32.32 -27.44
CA MET A 1 -15.40 -31.62 -27.82
C MET A 1 -15.68 -30.51 -28.83
N GLU A 2 -16.67 -30.70 -29.70
CA GLU A 2 -17.11 -29.72 -30.70
C GLU A 2 -17.60 -28.39 -30.12
N ASP A 3 -18.43 -28.36 -29.06
CA ASP A 3 -18.89 -27.07 -28.49
C ASP A 3 -17.76 -26.17 -27.98
N LYS A 4 -16.67 -26.79 -27.48
CA LYS A 4 -15.47 -26.06 -27.06
C LYS A 4 -14.67 -25.56 -28.26
N LEU A 5 -14.73 -26.25 -29.40
CA LEU A 5 -14.10 -25.85 -30.66
C LEU A 5 -14.94 -24.78 -31.38
N ALA A 6 -16.27 -24.87 -31.34
CA ALA A 6 -17.20 -23.88 -31.86
C ALA A 6 -17.16 -22.57 -31.06
N LYS A 7 -17.08 -22.65 -29.72
CA LYS A 7 -16.81 -21.48 -28.87
C LYS A 7 -15.50 -20.79 -29.22
N LYS A 8 -14.42 -21.56 -29.40
CA LYS A 8 -13.13 -21.02 -29.90
C LYS A 8 -13.19 -20.39 -31.30
N LYS A 9 -14.22 -20.67 -32.10
CA LYS A 9 -14.49 -20.08 -33.42
C LYS A 9 -15.58 -19.00 -33.40
N SER A 10 -16.17 -18.71 -32.24
CA SER A 10 -17.18 -17.67 -32.08
C SER A 10 -16.55 -16.28 -32.09
N ILE A 11 -17.12 -15.36 -32.86
CA ILE A 11 -16.71 -13.94 -32.91
C ILE A 11 -16.70 -13.32 -31.51
N ARG A 12 -17.67 -13.69 -30.66
CA ARG A 12 -17.79 -13.17 -29.28
C ARG A 12 -16.59 -13.53 -28.41
N ASP A 13 -16.07 -14.75 -28.55
CA ASP A 13 -14.91 -15.21 -27.78
C ASP A 13 -13.62 -14.60 -28.33
N TYR A 14 -13.57 -14.32 -29.65
CA TYR A 14 -12.46 -13.59 -30.27
C TYR A 14 -12.41 -12.13 -29.79
N VAL A 15 -13.55 -11.45 -29.71
CA VAL A 15 -13.67 -10.09 -29.15
C VAL A 15 -13.27 -10.06 -27.67
N ALA A 16 -13.78 -10.99 -26.85
CA ALA A 16 -13.37 -11.09 -25.44
C ALA A 16 -11.86 -11.36 -25.28
N LYS A 17 -11.25 -12.07 -26.23
CA LYS A 17 -9.80 -12.30 -26.26
C LYS A 17 -9.02 -11.04 -26.67
N ILE A 18 -9.57 -10.20 -27.55
CA ILE A 18 -9.01 -8.89 -27.89
C ILE A 18 -9.08 -7.96 -26.68
N ASP A 19 -10.24 -7.82 -26.05
CA ASP A 19 -10.43 -6.93 -24.89
C ASP A 19 -9.53 -7.35 -23.72
N SER A 20 -9.49 -8.65 -23.41
CA SER A 20 -8.61 -9.16 -22.36
C SER A 20 -7.12 -9.04 -22.70
N LYS A 21 -6.75 -9.08 -23.99
CA LYS A 21 -5.36 -8.82 -24.42
C LYS A 21 -5.04 -7.33 -24.30
N GLN A 22 -5.94 -6.44 -24.69
CA GLN A 22 -5.78 -4.98 -24.55
C GLN A 22 -5.62 -4.59 -23.08
N LEU A 23 -6.49 -5.08 -22.19
CA LEU A 23 -6.40 -4.85 -20.74
C LEU A 23 -5.07 -5.35 -20.15
N LYS A 24 -4.58 -6.52 -20.60
CA LYS A 24 -3.28 -7.06 -20.16
C LYS A 24 -2.10 -6.27 -20.70
N MET A 25 -2.18 -5.72 -21.92
CA MET A 25 -1.13 -4.85 -22.46
C MET A 25 -1.13 -3.51 -21.72
N ALA A 26 -2.29 -2.91 -21.47
CA ALA A 26 -2.41 -1.71 -20.64
C ALA A 26 -1.82 -1.92 -19.24
N ALA A 27 -2.06 -3.10 -18.63
CA ALA A 27 -1.53 -3.46 -17.32
C ALA A 27 -0.02 -3.79 -17.30
N LYS A 28 0.54 -4.23 -18.43
CA LYS A 28 1.93 -4.72 -18.53
C LYS A 28 2.90 -3.62 -18.96
N TYR A 29 2.41 -2.57 -19.63
CA TYR A 29 3.19 -1.43 -20.08
C TYR A 29 2.98 -0.16 -19.23
N HIS A 30 2.15 -0.22 -18.18
CA HIS A 30 2.21 0.78 -17.12
C HIS A 30 3.33 0.39 -16.15
N GLY A 31 4.16 1.35 -15.74
CA GLY A 31 5.12 1.16 -14.66
C GLY A 31 4.42 0.97 -13.32
N ASP A 32 5.12 1.20 -12.21
CA ASP A 32 4.43 1.40 -10.94
C ASP A 32 3.55 2.64 -11.08
N SER A 33 2.27 2.53 -10.76
CA SER A 33 1.40 3.70 -10.72
C SER A 33 1.80 4.46 -9.47
N ASP A 34 2.45 5.61 -9.63
CA ASP A 34 2.91 6.43 -8.51
C ASP A 34 1.78 6.60 -7.49
N LEU A 35 1.98 6.01 -6.32
CA LEU A 35 1.10 6.23 -5.18
C LEU A 35 1.22 7.72 -4.84
N PRO A 36 0.10 8.45 -4.72
CA PRO A 36 0.16 9.86 -4.37
C PRO A 36 0.95 9.98 -3.07
N TYR A 37 1.97 10.83 -3.09
CA TYR A 37 2.73 11.13 -1.88
C TYR A 37 1.75 11.57 -0.80
N ARG A 38 2.06 11.21 0.45
CA ARG A 38 1.30 11.71 1.59
C ARG A 38 1.61 13.21 1.71
N ASP A 39 0.84 14.02 0.99
CA ASP A 39 0.97 15.47 0.97
C ASP A 39 0.78 15.98 2.40
N ASN A 40 1.87 16.45 3.01
CA ASN A 40 1.81 17.30 4.20
C ASN A 40 1.51 18.76 3.79
N ASN A 41 1.08 18.98 2.53
CA ASN A 41 0.80 20.29 1.99
C ASN A 41 -0.55 20.76 2.52
N LYS A 42 -0.53 21.68 3.49
CA LYS A 42 -1.71 22.44 3.94
C LYS A 42 -2.26 23.38 2.85
N TYR A 43 -1.66 23.38 1.67
CA TYR A 43 -2.17 24.07 0.48
C TYR A 43 -3.13 23.14 -0.26
N SER A 44 -4.23 22.81 0.43
CA SER A 44 -5.50 22.57 -0.25
C SER A 44 -5.75 23.74 -1.22
N LYS A 45 -6.30 23.43 -2.40
CA LYS A 45 -6.74 24.36 -3.44
C LYS A 45 -7.76 25.39 -2.93
N THR A 46 -7.37 26.31 -2.07
CA THR A 46 -7.81 27.69 -2.24
C THR A 46 -6.87 28.24 -3.29
N GLY A 47 -7.30 28.18 -4.56
CA GLY A 47 -6.66 28.96 -5.62
C GLY A 47 -6.41 30.36 -5.08
N VAL A 48 -5.23 30.90 -5.38
CA VAL A 48 -4.82 32.26 -4.99
C VAL A 48 -6.04 33.15 -5.13
N ARG A 49 -6.62 33.59 -3.99
CA ARG A 49 -7.73 34.53 -4.02
C ARG A 49 -7.16 35.74 -4.74
N GLN A 50 -7.63 36.00 -5.96
CA GLN A 50 -7.30 37.26 -6.61
C GLN A 50 -7.73 38.37 -5.65
N PRO A 51 -6.87 39.35 -5.37
CA PRO A 51 -7.24 40.45 -4.50
C PRO A 51 -8.50 41.11 -5.09
N LEU A 52 -9.52 41.35 -4.25
CA LEU A 52 -10.70 42.17 -4.61
C LEU A 52 -10.34 43.65 -4.68
N ASP A 53 -9.15 43.96 -5.18
CA ASP A 53 -8.73 45.33 -5.38
C ASP A 53 -9.20 45.78 -6.76
N ASN A 54 -10.36 46.43 -6.77
CA ASN A 54 -10.92 47.06 -7.97
C ASN A 54 -10.34 48.47 -8.20
N SER A 55 -9.23 48.84 -7.55
CA SER A 55 -8.60 50.15 -7.75
C SER A 55 -7.74 50.24 -9.00
N ALA A 56 -7.39 49.09 -9.61
CA ALA A 56 -6.81 49.07 -10.94
C ALA A 56 -7.91 49.38 -11.96
N ASP A 57 -7.83 50.55 -12.60
CA ASP A 57 -8.70 50.95 -13.70
C ASP A 57 -8.44 50.06 -14.91
N LEU A 58 -9.13 48.92 -14.96
CA LEU A 58 -9.13 48.01 -16.10
C LEU A 58 -10.02 48.63 -17.17
N ASP A 59 -9.50 49.65 -17.86
CA ASP A 59 -10.16 50.43 -18.91
C ASP A 59 -10.54 49.59 -20.15
N GLY A 60 -10.18 48.31 -20.17
CA GLY A 60 -10.47 47.36 -21.23
C GLY A 60 -9.67 47.64 -22.51
N ALA A 61 -8.65 48.50 -22.45
CA ALA A 61 -7.74 48.72 -23.55
C ALA A 61 -6.77 47.53 -23.72
N ASP A 62 -6.28 47.34 -24.95
CA ASP A 62 -5.23 46.37 -25.22
C ASP A 62 -3.90 46.84 -24.61
N TRP A 63 -3.16 45.89 -24.03
CA TRP A 63 -1.85 46.10 -23.41
C TRP A 63 -0.92 46.93 -24.29
N ASP A 64 -0.43 48.06 -23.77
CA ASP A 64 0.45 48.96 -24.50
C ASP A 64 1.95 48.75 -24.15
N ALA A 65 2.81 49.53 -24.80
CA ALA A 65 4.26 49.44 -24.61
C ALA A 65 4.73 49.95 -23.24
N GLU A 66 3.95 50.78 -22.56
CA GLU A 66 4.26 51.29 -21.22
C GLU A 66 3.84 50.27 -20.14
N ASP A 67 2.74 49.54 -20.34
CA ASP A 67 2.37 48.40 -19.49
C ASP A 67 3.44 47.31 -19.49
N ASN A 68 4.04 47.05 -20.64
CA ASN A 68 5.11 46.05 -20.75
C ASN A 68 6.41 46.53 -20.06
N LYS A 69 6.66 47.84 -20.03
CA LYS A 69 7.79 48.43 -19.27
C LYS A 69 7.57 48.36 -17.77
N THR A 70 6.36 48.65 -17.28
CA THR A 70 6.05 48.57 -15.85
C THR A 70 6.10 47.12 -15.36
N ALA A 71 5.55 46.17 -16.13
CA ALA A 71 5.66 44.74 -15.84
C ALA A 71 7.13 44.26 -15.85
N SER A 72 7.93 44.74 -16.81
CA SER A 72 9.36 44.46 -16.87
C SER A 72 10.11 45.01 -15.64
N ALA A 73 9.79 46.21 -15.17
CA ALA A 73 10.44 46.81 -14.01
C ALA A 73 10.10 46.09 -12.69
N VAL A 74 8.89 45.56 -12.56
CA VAL A 74 8.48 44.75 -11.40
C VAL A 74 9.06 43.33 -11.46
N ARG A 75 9.15 42.75 -12.66
CA ARG A 75 9.63 41.37 -12.87
C ARG A 75 11.15 41.25 -12.85
N ASN A 76 11.84 42.29 -13.33
CA ASN A 76 13.29 42.41 -13.37
C ASN A 76 13.69 43.60 -12.51
N GLY A 77 13.43 43.48 -11.20
CA GLY A 77 13.72 44.50 -10.20
C GLY A 77 15.13 45.05 -10.41
N THR A 78 15.23 46.38 -10.42
CA THR A 78 16.52 47.07 -10.50
C THR A 78 17.25 46.87 -9.18
N ASN A 79 18.23 45.94 -9.14
CA ASN A 79 19.43 45.91 -8.29
C ASN A 79 19.99 44.48 -8.23
N ASP A 80 21.08 44.22 -8.96
CA ASP A 80 21.84 42.95 -8.91
C ASP A 80 22.60 42.77 -7.57
N ASP A 81 22.68 43.79 -6.70
CA ASP A 81 23.39 43.73 -5.41
C ASP A 81 22.50 43.27 -4.21
N ASP A 82 21.17 43.24 -4.37
CA ASP A 82 20.21 42.88 -3.29
C ASP A 82 19.74 41.40 -3.38
N GLU A 83 20.00 40.72 -4.49
CA GLU A 83 19.55 39.34 -4.74
C GLU A 83 20.37 38.30 -3.95
N ASP A 84 21.68 38.53 -3.82
CA ASP A 84 22.59 37.69 -3.05
C ASP A 84 22.26 37.73 -1.54
N ASN A 85 21.94 38.92 -1.01
CA ASN A 85 21.56 39.08 0.40
C ASN A 85 20.25 38.36 0.74
N TYR A 86 19.27 38.40 -0.17
CA TYR A 86 18.01 37.67 -0.02
C TYR A 86 18.23 36.15 -0.04
N TYR A 87 19.12 35.64 -0.89
CA TYR A 87 19.41 34.21 -0.96
C TYR A 87 20.12 33.70 0.31
N GLU A 88 21.05 34.49 0.86
CA GLU A 88 21.72 34.21 2.13
C GLU A 88 20.73 34.18 3.32
N GLU A 89 19.78 35.12 3.38
CA GLU A 89 18.74 35.14 4.41
C GLU A 89 17.81 33.91 4.32
N VAL A 90 17.43 33.51 3.11
CA VAL A 90 16.62 32.31 2.87
C VAL A 90 17.38 31.03 3.23
N ALA A 91 18.69 30.97 2.95
CA ALA A 91 19.54 29.85 3.35
C ALA A 91 19.69 29.77 4.88
N GLY A 92 19.94 30.91 5.55
CA GLY A 92 20.05 31.02 7.00
C GLY A 92 18.76 30.64 7.72
N SER A 93 17.61 31.14 7.25
CA SER A 93 16.31 30.81 7.82
C SER A 93 15.93 29.32 7.65
N LYS A 94 16.36 28.68 6.56
CA LYS A 94 16.21 27.22 6.37
C LYS A 94 17.11 26.42 7.31
N ALA A 95 18.36 26.86 7.50
CA ALA A 95 19.29 26.24 8.45
C ALA A 95 18.73 26.33 9.88
N ALA A 96 18.30 27.51 10.31
CA ALA A 96 17.71 27.74 11.64
C ALA A 96 16.45 26.89 11.88
N LYS A 97 15.56 26.75 10.88
CA LYS A 97 14.39 25.87 10.99
C LYS A 97 14.78 24.39 11.13
N LYS A 98 15.82 23.95 10.43
CA LYS A 98 16.32 22.57 10.52
C LYS A 98 16.92 22.29 11.90
N GLU A 99 17.69 23.25 12.44
CA GLU A 99 18.27 23.16 13.78
C GLU A 99 17.20 23.18 14.86
N ALA A 100 16.22 24.08 14.78
CA ALA A 100 15.10 24.12 15.72
C ALA A 100 14.30 22.80 15.73
N LYS A 101 14.07 22.21 14.55
CA LYS A 101 13.40 20.91 14.42
C LYS A 101 14.24 19.75 14.99
N LEU A 102 15.56 19.80 14.83
CA LEU A 102 16.46 18.81 15.40
C LEU A 102 16.49 18.91 16.93
N ALA A 103 16.58 20.13 17.47
CA ALA A 103 16.55 20.39 18.90
C ALA A 103 15.22 19.95 19.54
N GLU A 104 14.08 20.19 18.88
CA GLU A 104 12.78 19.69 19.34
C GLU A 104 12.71 18.16 19.33
N TYR A 105 13.27 17.51 18.30
CA TYR A 105 13.34 16.06 18.21
C TYR A 105 14.23 15.45 19.31
N GLU A 106 15.38 16.07 19.59
CA GLU A 106 16.30 15.63 20.65
C GLU A 106 15.70 15.85 22.04
N ALA A 107 15.02 16.98 22.27
CA ALA A 107 14.32 17.25 23.52
C ALA A 107 13.15 16.29 23.78
N GLY A 108 12.47 15.84 22.72
CA GLY A 108 11.40 14.84 22.78
C GLY A 108 11.89 13.38 22.79
N ARG A 109 13.20 13.15 22.66
CA ARG A 109 13.76 11.80 22.62
C ARG A 109 13.77 11.21 24.02
N VAL A 110 12.95 10.18 24.23
CA VAL A 110 12.95 9.40 25.48
C VAL A 110 14.33 8.78 25.67
N PRO A 111 14.97 8.92 26.85
CA PRO A 111 16.26 8.29 27.11
C PRO A 111 16.12 6.77 26.96
N ILE A 112 17.08 6.17 26.23
CA ILE A 112 17.18 4.72 26.13
C ILE A 112 17.63 4.24 27.51
N VAL A 113 16.69 3.70 28.29
CA VAL A 113 17.02 3.04 29.54
C VAL A 113 17.66 1.71 29.15
N ASP A 114 18.98 1.66 29.24
CA ASP A 114 19.69 0.39 29.13
C ASP A 114 19.20 -0.50 30.27
N GLY A 115 18.69 -1.68 29.89
CA GLY A 115 18.20 -2.70 30.82
C GLY A 115 19.34 -3.39 31.55
N ASP A 116 20.16 -2.61 32.24
CA ASP A 116 21.26 -3.12 33.05
C ASP A 116 20.69 -3.96 34.18
N PHE A 117 20.90 -5.26 34.06
CA PHE A 117 20.62 -6.23 35.13
C PHE A 117 21.54 -5.90 36.31
N LYS A 118 21.08 -5.05 37.22
CA LYS A 118 21.73 -4.81 38.51
C LYS A 118 21.68 -6.11 39.30
N VAL A 119 22.84 -6.72 39.49
CA VAL A 119 22.99 -7.83 40.43
C VAL A 119 23.17 -7.21 41.81
N GLU A 120 22.33 -7.60 42.77
CA GLU A 120 22.44 -7.16 44.16
C GLU A 120 23.82 -7.53 44.72
N ASP A 121 24.35 -6.67 45.59
CA ASP A 121 25.67 -6.87 46.17
C ASP A 121 25.73 -8.21 46.93
N GLY A 122 26.80 -8.96 46.73
CA GLY A 122 26.96 -10.33 47.23
C GLY A 122 26.41 -11.48 46.34
N HIS A 123 25.73 -11.19 45.22
CA HIS A 123 25.21 -12.24 44.32
C HIS A 123 26.08 -12.45 43.08
N LYS A 124 26.21 -13.70 42.62
CA LYS A 124 26.90 -14.04 41.37
C LYS A 124 25.97 -13.82 40.17
N ARG A 125 26.50 -13.30 39.06
CA ARG A 125 25.78 -13.17 37.79
C ARG A 125 25.34 -14.55 37.29
N LEU A 126 24.04 -14.74 37.05
CA LEU A 126 23.51 -15.96 36.46
C LEU A 126 23.79 -16.02 34.95
N ALA A 127 24.00 -17.22 34.42
CA ALA A 127 24.12 -17.41 32.98
C ALA A 127 22.76 -17.21 32.28
N SER A 128 22.76 -16.54 31.12
CA SER A 128 21.53 -16.29 30.36
C SER A 128 20.98 -17.57 29.73
N TYR A 129 19.68 -17.59 29.42
CA TYR A 129 19.04 -18.72 28.73
C TYR A 129 19.70 -19.05 27.39
N GLN A 130 20.20 -18.03 26.68
CA GLN A 130 20.89 -18.19 25.41
C GLN A 130 22.21 -18.96 25.57
N ILE A 131 22.99 -18.63 26.61
CA ILE A 131 24.25 -19.33 26.95
C ILE A 131 23.93 -20.76 27.38
N LEU A 132 22.96 -20.94 28.28
CA LEU A 132 22.58 -22.26 28.80
C LEU A 132 22.05 -23.22 27.75
N LYS A 133 21.32 -22.73 26.74
CA LYS A 133 20.71 -23.59 25.71
C LYS A 133 21.49 -23.68 24.42
N ASN A 134 22.43 -22.76 24.17
CA ASN A 134 23.29 -22.72 22.98
C ASN A 134 22.55 -23.08 21.66
N LYS A 135 21.38 -22.47 21.44
CA LYS A 135 20.51 -22.79 20.29
C LYS A 135 20.95 -22.11 19.00
N GLY A 136 21.89 -21.17 19.03
CA GLY A 136 22.37 -20.43 17.86
C GLY A 136 21.27 -19.72 17.06
N LEU A 137 21.53 -19.48 15.77
CA LEU A 137 20.64 -18.80 14.84
C LEU A 137 19.66 -19.78 14.17
N THR A 138 18.76 -20.36 14.96
CA THR A 138 17.71 -21.26 14.41
C THR A 138 16.55 -20.48 13.79
N PRO A 139 15.95 -20.96 12.67
CA PRO A 139 14.78 -20.33 12.08
C PRO A 139 13.55 -20.48 12.97
N HIS A 140 12.59 -19.56 12.82
CA HIS A 140 11.35 -19.62 13.58
C HIS A 140 10.53 -20.88 13.24
N ARG A 141 10.18 -21.67 14.26
CA ARG A 141 9.32 -22.85 14.15
C ARG A 141 7.96 -22.58 14.81
N ARG A 142 6.89 -22.76 14.02
CA ARG A 142 5.49 -22.63 14.50
C ARG A 142 5.20 -23.53 15.71
N LYS A 143 4.34 -23.06 16.62
CA LYS A 143 3.94 -23.78 17.85
C LYS A 143 3.37 -25.18 17.58
N THR A 144 2.64 -25.36 16.49
CA THR A 144 2.03 -26.65 16.14
C THR A 144 3.05 -27.74 15.82
N VAL A 145 4.27 -27.40 15.41
CA VAL A 145 5.31 -28.39 15.10
C VAL A 145 5.99 -28.90 16.37
N ARG A 146 5.90 -28.18 17.49
CA ARG A 146 6.44 -28.61 18.77
C ARG A 146 5.72 -29.84 19.33
N ASN A 147 4.45 -30.04 18.97
CA ASN A 147 3.64 -31.18 19.40
C ASN A 147 3.14 -31.96 18.18
N THR A 148 3.66 -33.18 18.00
CA THR A 148 3.33 -34.06 16.87
C THR A 148 1.84 -34.35 16.78
N ARG A 149 1.19 -34.67 17.91
CA ARG A 149 -0.26 -34.92 17.97
C ARG A 149 -1.06 -33.73 17.44
N VAL A 150 -0.74 -32.51 17.90
CA VAL A 150 -1.45 -31.29 17.46
C VAL A 150 -1.20 -31.01 15.97
N LYS A 151 0.02 -31.24 15.46
CA LYS A 151 0.33 -31.15 14.03
C LYS A 151 -0.54 -32.08 13.19
N HIS A 152 -0.64 -33.35 13.60
CA HIS A 152 -1.39 -34.37 12.86
C HIS A 152 -2.91 -34.16 12.95
N ARG A 153 -3.43 -33.75 14.11
CA ARG A 153 -4.85 -33.37 14.27
C ARG A 153 -5.22 -32.22 13.32
N ASN A 154 -4.46 -31.13 13.35
CA ASN A 154 -4.73 -29.98 12.48
C ASN A 154 -4.54 -30.31 11.00
N LYS A 155 -3.62 -31.22 10.65
CA LYS A 155 -3.44 -31.71 9.28
C LYS A 155 -4.68 -32.50 8.82
N PHE A 156 -5.20 -33.38 9.67
CA PHE A 156 -6.41 -34.15 9.39
C PHE A 156 -7.63 -33.24 9.20
N GLU A 157 -7.91 -32.34 10.14
CA GLU A 157 -9.01 -31.37 10.03
C GLU A 157 -8.93 -30.54 8.74
N LYS A 158 -7.72 -30.08 8.37
CA LYS A 158 -7.50 -29.34 7.12
C LYS A 158 -7.76 -30.22 5.88
N GLN A 159 -7.37 -31.48 5.90
CA GLN A 159 -7.62 -32.40 4.80
C GLN A 159 -9.09 -32.78 4.68
N VAL A 160 -9.81 -32.98 5.79
CA VAL A 160 -11.26 -33.23 5.79
C VAL A 160 -12.01 -32.06 5.15
N LYS A 161 -11.67 -30.82 5.49
CA LYS A 161 -12.25 -29.61 4.86
C LYS A 161 -11.92 -29.50 3.35
N LYS A 162 -10.72 -29.92 2.93
CA LYS A 162 -10.37 -29.97 1.51
C LYS A 162 -11.11 -31.07 0.78
N LEU A 163 -11.30 -32.22 1.43
CA LEU A 163 -12.01 -33.36 0.87
C LEU A 163 -13.45 -32.98 0.51
N SER A 164 -14.15 -32.24 1.39
CA SER A 164 -15.50 -31.75 1.13
C SER A 164 -15.60 -30.76 -0.03
N SER A 165 -14.49 -30.12 -0.41
CA SER A 165 -14.43 -29.24 -1.59
C SER A 165 -14.22 -30.01 -2.89
N VAL A 166 -13.61 -31.19 -2.84
CA VAL A 166 -13.31 -32.00 -4.02
C VAL A 166 -14.47 -32.95 -4.34
N LYS A 167 -15.00 -33.61 -3.30
CA LYS A 167 -16.11 -34.55 -3.42
C LYS A 167 -17.19 -34.21 -2.42
N GLN A 168 -18.42 -34.54 -2.77
CA GLN A 168 -19.54 -34.46 -1.85
C GLN A 168 -19.38 -35.57 -0.79
N ILE A 169 -19.28 -35.17 0.47
CA ILE A 169 -19.25 -36.08 1.61
C ILE A 169 -20.68 -36.17 2.15
N VAL A 170 -21.14 -37.38 2.47
CA VAL A 170 -22.44 -37.59 3.12
C VAL A 170 -22.39 -36.94 4.50
N LYS A 171 -23.37 -36.07 4.78
CA LYS A 171 -23.58 -35.47 6.09
C LYS A 171 -24.90 -35.98 6.63
N GLU A 172 -24.98 -36.21 7.94
CA GLU A 172 -26.22 -36.59 8.60
C GLU A 172 -27.27 -35.49 8.45
N GLN A 173 -28.49 -35.88 8.09
CA GLN A 173 -29.63 -34.95 8.04
C GLN A 173 -30.35 -34.99 9.38
N HIS A 174 -30.29 -33.88 10.12
CA HIS A 174 -30.91 -33.79 11.46
C HIS A 174 -32.34 -33.23 11.43
N SER A 175 -32.79 -32.69 10.30
CA SER A 175 -34.09 -32.05 10.14
C SER A 175 -34.73 -32.45 8.80
N GLY A 176 -36.00 -32.08 8.61
CA GLY A 176 -36.73 -32.30 7.36
C GLY A 176 -36.09 -31.59 6.16
N TYR A 177 -36.53 -31.94 4.96
CA TYR A 177 -35.99 -31.38 3.72
C TYR A 177 -36.34 -29.89 3.57
N GLY A 178 -35.33 -29.02 3.64
CA GLY A 178 -35.47 -27.56 3.45
C GLY A 178 -35.08 -27.06 2.05
N GLY A 179 -34.84 -27.97 1.10
CA GLY A 179 -34.29 -27.63 -0.22
C GLY A 179 -32.76 -27.59 -0.27
N GLU A 180 -32.22 -27.43 -1.49
CA GLU A 180 -30.77 -27.35 -1.74
C GLU A 180 -30.23 -25.94 -1.45
N SER A 181 -29.66 -25.71 -0.27
CA SER A 181 -29.20 -24.37 0.16
C SER A 181 -28.15 -23.74 -0.77
N THR A 182 -27.32 -24.54 -1.44
CA THR A 182 -26.30 -24.03 -2.39
C THR A 182 -26.83 -23.83 -3.81
N GLY A 183 -28.10 -24.18 -4.07
CA GLY A 183 -28.73 -24.11 -5.38
C GLY A 183 -28.45 -25.33 -6.28
N ILE A 184 -29.32 -25.50 -7.27
CA ILE A 184 -29.27 -26.57 -8.27
C ILE A 184 -28.81 -26.00 -9.61
N LYS A 185 -27.84 -26.65 -10.26
CA LYS A 185 -27.35 -26.27 -11.58
C LYS A 185 -27.77 -27.30 -12.62
N THR A 186 -28.70 -26.94 -13.49
CA THR A 186 -29.28 -27.82 -14.53
C THR A 186 -28.27 -28.29 -15.58
N ASN A 187 -27.29 -27.44 -15.91
CA ASN A 187 -26.34 -27.69 -17.00
C ASN A 187 -25.11 -28.55 -16.59
N VAL A 188 -25.09 -29.16 -15.39
CA VAL A 188 -23.93 -29.93 -14.91
C VAL A 188 -24.32 -31.36 -14.55
N ALA A 189 -23.83 -32.33 -15.34
CA ALA A 189 -23.89 -33.75 -15.02
C ALA A 189 -22.55 -34.20 -14.40
N ARG A 190 -22.59 -34.83 -13.21
CA ARG A 190 -21.41 -35.36 -12.51
C ARG A 190 -21.32 -36.90 -12.50
N SER A 191 -22.02 -37.57 -13.43
CA SER A 191 -21.97 -39.03 -13.57
C SER A 191 -20.68 -39.50 -14.28
N VAL A 192 -20.23 -40.71 -13.94
CA VAL A 192 -19.14 -41.38 -14.66
C VAL A 192 -19.70 -42.00 -15.93
N LYS A 193 -19.13 -41.65 -17.10
CA LYS A 193 -19.50 -42.27 -18.38
C LYS A 193 -18.79 -43.60 -18.53
N LEU A 194 -19.54 -44.65 -18.85
CA LEU A 194 -18.98 -45.95 -19.22
C LEU A 194 -18.56 -45.88 -20.70
N SER A 195 -17.29 -46.16 -20.98
CA SER A 195 -16.83 -46.33 -22.36
C SER A 195 -17.22 -47.72 -22.85
N GLN A 196 -17.79 -47.78 -24.06
CA GLN A 196 -17.94 -49.03 -24.82
C GLN A 196 -16.59 -49.46 -25.41
#